data_AF-A0A7W1U9B3-F1
#
_entry.id   AF-A0A7W1U9B3-F1
#
_cell.length_a   1.000
_cell.length_b   1.000
_cell.length_c   1.000
_cell.angle_alpha   90.00
_cell.angle_beta   90.00
_cell.angle_gamma   90.00
#
_symmetry.space_group_name_H-M   'P 1'
#
loop_
_entity.id
_entity.type
_entity.pdbx_description
1 polymer ?
#
loop_
_entity_poly.entity_id
_entity_poly.type
_entity_poly.pdbx_seq_one_letter_code
_entity_poly.pdbx_strand_id
1 'polypeptide(L)'
;MSGAGTISIRGATLQTDRFVGAVGCKSSSCHGGAGDKRSQYLTWVQQDFHSRAYAVLVDARSTRMAESLSLPSAQTSARCTVCHSPLQAVAPARLTNTAQADEGVSCESCHGAAESWLRGHTRKDWSDATRVAAGMRDLRSFYVRANSCVSCHQHLDPDLLAAGHPELIFELDGQSVAEPKHWRDDPLSGPRAWLVGQAVALREVSWALSKMETPNLGEVARWDGLVWLLAKATAQSLP
;
A
#
# COMPACT_ATOMS: atom_id res chain seq x y z
N MET A 1 20.39 47.99 12.42
CA MET A 1 19.98 46.96 13.39
C MET A 1 18.72 46.31 12.83
N SER A 2 18.90 45.30 11.97
CA SER A 2 17.79 44.59 11.33
C SER A 2 17.86 43.14 11.78
N GLY A 3 16.97 42.77 12.70
CA GLY A 3 16.82 41.40 13.18
C GLY A 3 15.91 40.63 12.22
N ALA A 4 16.48 39.68 11.49
CA ALA A 4 15.71 38.69 10.75
C ALA A 4 15.26 37.59 11.73
N GLY A 5 13.95 37.46 11.93
CA GLY A 5 13.37 36.38 12.71
C GLY A 5 13.38 35.09 11.92
N THR A 6 14.13 34.10 12.39
CA THR A 6 14.07 32.70 11.94
C THR A 6 12.73 32.07 12.32
N ILE A 7 11.95 31.67 11.32
CA ILE A 7 10.82 30.75 11.51
C ILE A 7 11.40 29.33 11.67
N SER A 8 11.30 28.78 12.87
CA SER A 8 11.65 27.40 13.19
C SER A 8 10.47 26.49 12.83
N ILE A 9 10.61 25.73 11.73
CA ILE A 9 9.69 24.63 11.44
C ILE A 9 10.06 23.47 12.37
N ARG A 10 9.20 23.20 13.35
CA ARG A 10 9.35 22.07 14.27
C ARG A 10 9.30 20.75 13.48
N GLY A 11 10.47 20.10 13.40
CA GLY A 11 10.66 18.64 13.50
C GLY A 11 9.76 17.74 12.66
N ALA A 12 9.98 17.70 11.35
CA ALA A 12 9.84 16.43 10.63
C ALA A 12 11.15 15.66 10.86
N THR A 13 11.15 14.73 11.81
CA THR A 13 12.20 13.72 11.90
C THR A 13 12.23 13.00 10.56
N LEU A 14 13.35 13.08 9.83
CA LEU A 14 13.55 12.20 8.67
C LEU A 14 13.36 10.77 9.16
N GLN A 15 12.34 10.08 8.64
CA GLN A 15 12.01 8.71 9.01
C GLN A 15 13.18 7.82 8.55
N THR A 16 14.12 7.59 9.46
CA THR A 16 15.36 6.82 9.24
C THR A 16 15.18 5.34 9.50
N ASP A 17 13.97 4.93 9.92
CA ASP A 17 13.65 3.54 10.24
C ASP A 17 13.90 2.61 9.05
N ARG A 18 14.53 1.48 9.38
CA ARG A 18 14.86 0.42 8.43
C ARG A 18 13.74 -0.61 8.32
N PHE A 19 13.65 -1.20 7.14
CA PHE A 19 12.83 -2.37 6.87
C PHE A 19 13.56 -3.64 7.35
N VAL A 20 12.86 -4.45 8.12
CA VAL A 20 13.37 -5.69 8.73
C VAL A 20 13.21 -6.89 7.79
N GLY A 21 12.22 -6.84 6.89
CA GLY A 21 11.71 -7.95 6.10
C GLY A 21 10.67 -8.78 6.85
N ALA A 22 9.92 -9.58 6.08
CA ALA A 22 8.85 -10.44 6.61
C ALA A 22 9.33 -11.43 7.69
N VAL A 23 10.63 -11.75 7.69
CA VAL A 23 11.25 -12.62 8.70
C VAL A 23 11.14 -12.08 10.12
N GLY A 24 11.05 -10.75 10.30
CA GLY A 24 10.82 -10.14 11.61
C GLY A 24 9.48 -10.53 12.24
N CYS A 25 8.51 -10.93 11.42
CA CYS A 25 7.16 -11.28 11.84
C CYS A 25 6.98 -12.79 12.11
N LYS A 26 7.83 -13.64 11.51
CA LYS A 26 7.52 -15.05 11.27
C LYS A 26 7.63 -15.99 12.47
N SER A 27 8.20 -15.57 13.60
CA SER A 27 8.41 -16.50 14.72
C SER A 27 7.08 -17.01 15.27
N SER A 28 7.05 -18.26 15.74
CA SER A 28 5.84 -18.90 16.28
C SER A 28 5.22 -18.07 17.41
N SER A 29 6.05 -17.49 18.29
CA SER A 29 5.62 -16.60 19.37
C SER A 29 4.99 -15.28 18.92
N CYS A 30 5.25 -14.86 17.68
CA CYS A 30 4.80 -13.60 17.08
C CYS A 30 3.62 -13.85 16.12
N HIS A 31 3.86 -13.86 14.81
CA HIS A 31 2.83 -14.05 13.78
C HIS A 31 2.96 -15.38 13.01
N GLY A 32 3.85 -16.27 13.46
CA GLY A 32 4.14 -17.58 12.88
C GLY A 32 3.26 -18.74 13.32
N GLY A 33 2.16 -18.48 14.04
CA GLY A 33 1.10 -19.47 14.25
C GLY A 33 0.98 -20.11 15.63
N ALA A 34 1.80 -19.76 16.63
CA ALA A 34 1.56 -20.25 17.99
C ALA A 34 0.57 -19.34 18.73
N GLY A 35 -0.67 -19.82 18.84
CA GLY A 35 -1.75 -19.19 19.61
C GLY A 35 -2.83 -18.54 18.76
N ASP A 36 -3.99 -18.32 19.39
CA ASP A 36 -5.15 -17.77 18.72
C ASP A 36 -4.84 -16.41 18.10
N LYS A 37 -5.08 -16.32 16.79
CA LYS A 37 -4.99 -15.08 16.01
C LYS A 37 -3.56 -14.53 15.90
N ARG A 38 -2.57 -15.43 15.91
CA ARG A 38 -1.13 -15.15 15.72
C ARG A 38 -0.56 -15.83 14.47
N SER A 39 -1.38 -16.05 13.45
CA SER A 39 -1.00 -16.75 12.21
C SER A 39 -0.87 -15.84 11.00
N GLN A 40 -0.79 -14.51 11.18
CA GLN A 40 -0.80 -13.53 10.09
C GLN A 40 0.29 -13.81 9.04
N TYR A 41 1.50 -14.17 9.48
CA TYR A 41 2.58 -14.52 8.57
C TYR A 41 2.25 -15.78 7.77
N LEU A 42 1.65 -16.80 8.40
CA LEU A 42 1.24 -18.02 7.71
C LEU A 42 0.12 -17.75 6.70
N THR A 43 -0.88 -16.94 7.07
CA THR A 43 -1.94 -16.50 6.15
C THR A 43 -1.34 -15.77 4.94
N TRP A 44 -0.43 -14.82 5.17
CA TRP A 44 0.25 -14.08 4.11
C TRP A 44 1.05 -15.01 3.19
N VAL A 45 1.96 -15.82 3.72
CA VAL A 45 2.86 -16.63 2.89
C VAL A 45 2.14 -17.77 2.15
N GLN A 46 1.04 -18.29 2.70
CA GLN A 46 0.35 -19.46 2.12
C GLN A 46 -0.82 -19.08 1.22
N GLN A 47 -1.52 -17.99 1.52
CA GLN A 47 -2.81 -17.69 0.89
C GLN A 47 -2.75 -16.38 0.11
N ASP A 48 -2.01 -15.38 0.60
CA ASP A 48 -2.03 -14.04 0.02
C ASP A 48 -1.23 -13.97 -1.29
N PHE A 49 -1.84 -13.38 -2.31
CA PHE A 49 -1.22 -13.14 -3.62
C PHE A 49 -0.06 -12.15 -3.53
N HIS A 50 -0.06 -11.25 -2.55
CA HIS A 50 1.01 -10.28 -2.32
C HIS A 50 2.37 -10.94 -2.07
N SER A 51 2.40 -12.08 -1.36
CA SER A 51 3.63 -12.88 -1.16
C SER A 51 4.22 -13.45 -2.45
N ARG A 52 3.40 -13.56 -3.51
CA ARG A 52 3.80 -14.07 -4.83
C ARG A 52 4.03 -12.95 -5.84
N ALA A 53 3.92 -11.69 -5.45
CA ALA A 53 3.98 -10.57 -6.38
C ALA A 53 5.30 -10.50 -7.16
N TYR A 54 6.44 -10.81 -6.52
CA TYR A 54 7.74 -10.87 -7.19
C TYR A 54 7.80 -11.99 -8.23
N ALA A 55 7.19 -13.15 -7.95
CA ALA A 55 7.18 -14.28 -8.88
C ALA A 55 6.48 -13.93 -10.21
N VAL A 56 5.48 -13.04 -10.19
CA VAL A 56 4.85 -12.55 -11.42
C VAL A 56 5.87 -11.85 -12.33
N LEU A 57 6.89 -11.18 -11.77
CA LEU A 57 7.92 -10.50 -12.57
C LEU A 57 8.83 -11.47 -13.33
N VAL A 58 8.89 -12.74 -12.95
CA VAL A 58 9.69 -13.75 -13.65
C VAL A 58 8.90 -14.52 -14.72
N ASP A 59 7.58 -14.31 -14.80
CA ASP A 59 6.74 -15.02 -15.75
C ASP A 59 6.91 -14.52 -17.20
N ALA A 60 6.49 -15.38 -18.14
CA ALA A 60 6.58 -15.09 -19.57
C ALA A 60 5.78 -13.85 -20.00
N ARG A 61 4.68 -13.51 -19.30
CA ARG A 61 3.92 -12.28 -19.58
C ARG A 61 4.77 -11.05 -19.29
N SER A 62 5.34 -10.98 -18.10
CA SER A 62 6.17 -9.85 -17.64
C SER A 62 7.43 -9.70 -18.48
N THR A 63 8.02 -10.82 -18.91
CA THR A 63 9.15 -10.81 -19.86
C THR A 63 8.76 -10.14 -21.18
N ARG A 64 7.66 -10.56 -21.81
CA ARG A 64 7.17 -9.94 -23.06
C ARG A 64 6.82 -8.46 -22.91
N MET A 65 6.24 -8.08 -21.76
CA MET A 65 5.97 -6.68 -21.47
C MET A 65 7.26 -5.86 -21.39
N ALA A 66 8.29 -6.36 -20.69
CA ALA A 66 9.58 -5.70 -20.60
C ALA A 66 10.22 -5.54 -21.98
N GLU A 67 10.19 -6.56 -22.84
CA GLU A 67 10.68 -6.51 -24.22
C GLU A 67 9.92 -5.46 -25.05
N SER A 68 8.59 -5.47 -25.02
CA SER A 68 7.73 -4.50 -25.73
C SER A 68 8.03 -3.06 -25.31
N LEU A 69 8.33 -2.85 -24.03
CA LEU A 69 8.66 -1.54 -23.45
C LEU A 69 10.14 -1.19 -23.52
N SER A 70 10.98 -2.01 -24.16
CA SER A 70 12.43 -1.84 -24.23
C SER A 70 13.09 -1.68 -22.84
N LEU A 71 12.57 -2.38 -21.84
CA LEU A 71 13.10 -2.43 -20.49
C LEU A 71 14.14 -3.57 -20.36
N PRO A 72 15.20 -3.41 -19.55
CA PRO A 72 16.18 -4.47 -19.34
C PRO A 72 15.55 -5.77 -18.81
N SER A 73 14.66 -5.64 -17.82
CA SER A 73 13.83 -6.73 -17.32
C SER A 73 12.71 -6.19 -16.42
N ALA A 74 11.65 -6.99 -16.24
CA ALA A 74 10.58 -6.65 -15.29
C ALA A 74 11.05 -6.75 -13.83
N GLN A 75 12.03 -7.60 -13.53
CA GLN A 75 12.53 -7.81 -12.16
C GLN A 75 13.35 -6.63 -11.62
N THR A 76 13.90 -5.78 -12.48
CA THR A 76 14.76 -4.65 -12.08
C THR A 76 14.20 -3.29 -12.48
N SER A 77 13.17 -3.24 -13.33
CA SER A 77 12.56 -1.97 -13.72
C SER A 77 11.64 -1.43 -12.62
N ALA A 78 11.89 -0.19 -12.19
CA ALA A 78 11.04 0.50 -11.22
C ALA A 78 9.57 0.61 -11.68
N ARG A 79 9.30 0.58 -12.99
CA ARG A 79 7.93 0.55 -13.55
C ARG A 79 7.15 -0.70 -13.13
N CYS A 80 7.84 -1.78 -12.79
CA CYS A 80 7.24 -3.05 -12.39
C CYS A 80 7.42 -3.31 -10.89
N THR A 81 8.62 -3.04 -10.37
CA THR A 81 9.00 -3.40 -8.99
C THR A 81 8.35 -2.51 -7.93
N VAL A 82 7.90 -1.30 -8.28
CA VAL A 82 7.19 -0.41 -7.35
C VAL A 82 5.97 -1.08 -6.71
N CYS A 83 5.25 -1.93 -7.45
CA CYS A 83 4.10 -2.67 -6.95
C CYS A 83 4.41 -4.13 -6.62
N HIS A 84 5.35 -4.77 -7.34
CA HIS A 84 5.59 -6.21 -7.23
C HIS A 84 6.76 -6.59 -6.32
N SER A 85 7.62 -5.63 -5.98
CA SER A 85 8.82 -5.82 -5.15
C SER A 85 9.20 -4.50 -4.47
N PRO A 86 8.32 -3.93 -3.61
CA PRO A 86 8.46 -2.53 -3.17
C PRO A 86 9.76 -2.26 -2.40
N LEU A 87 10.34 -3.28 -1.75
CA LEU A 87 11.62 -3.15 -1.06
C LEU A 87 12.80 -2.84 -2.00
N GLN A 88 12.71 -3.10 -3.29
CA GLN A 88 13.77 -2.71 -4.25
C GLN A 88 13.93 -1.19 -4.37
N ALA A 89 12.85 -0.44 -4.20
CA ALA A 89 12.88 1.02 -4.25
C ALA A 89 13.45 1.63 -2.96
N VAL A 90 13.64 0.83 -1.91
CA VAL A 90 14.16 1.30 -0.63
C VAL A 90 15.68 1.40 -0.69
N ALA A 91 16.21 2.56 -0.31
CA ALA A 91 17.65 2.78 -0.25
C ALA A 91 18.34 1.72 0.63
N PRO A 92 19.51 1.16 0.23
CA PRO A 92 20.18 0.10 0.99
C PRO A 92 20.43 0.42 2.47
N ALA A 93 20.71 1.68 2.80
CA ALA A 93 20.88 2.13 4.20
C ALA A 93 19.61 1.94 5.06
N ARG A 94 18.44 1.88 4.42
CA ARG A 94 17.13 1.66 5.03
C ARG A 94 16.68 0.19 5.00
N LEU A 95 17.52 -0.72 4.55
CA LEU A 95 17.26 -2.16 4.61
C LEU A 95 18.14 -2.78 5.67
N THR A 96 17.58 -3.63 6.53
CA THR A 96 18.39 -4.57 7.33
C THR A 96 18.97 -5.67 6.43
N ASN A 97 19.93 -6.44 6.94
CA ASN A 97 20.47 -7.59 6.22
C ASN A 97 19.46 -8.73 6.02
N THR A 98 18.33 -8.68 6.72
CA THR A 98 17.26 -9.68 6.65
C THR A 98 16.14 -9.31 5.69
N ALA A 99 16.04 -8.05 5.28
CA ALA A 99 15.06 -7.60 4.29
C ALA A 99 15.49 -8.07 2.89
N GLN A 100 14.60 -8.79 2.20
CA GLN A 100 14.87 -9.33 0.87
C GLN A 100 13.93 -8.66 -0.14
N ALA A 101 14.42 -8.40 -1.35
CA ALA A 101 13.59 -7.82 -2.40
C ALA A 101 12.56 -8.81 -2.98
N ASP A 102 12.89 -10.10 -2.99
CA ASP A 102 12.10 -11.16 -3.59
C ASP A 102 10.92 -11.65 -2.72
N GLU A 103 10.74 -11.08 -1.52
CA GLU A 103 9.59 -11.37 -0.64
C GLU A 103 8.25 -10.80 -1.15
N GLY A 104 8.25 -10.12 -2.30
CA GLY A 104 7.06 -9.54 -2.92
C GLY A 104 6.53 -8.32 -2.16
N VAL A 105 5.21 -8.19 -2.09
CA VAL A 105 4.54 -7.22 -1.22
C VAL A 105 4.38 -7.86 0.16
N SER A 106 5.12 -7.35 1.14
CA SER A 106 5.29 -7.99 2.44
C SER A 106 4.60 -7.23 3.56
N CYS A 107 4.77 -7.71 4.80
CA CYS A 107 4.18 -7.11 5.99
C CYS A 107 4.45 -5.60 6.07
N GLU A 108 5.69 -5.18 5.79
CA GLU A 108 6.11 -3.78 5.92
C GLU A 108 5.67 -2.91 4.72
N SER A 109 5.26 -3.52 3.60
CA SER A 109 4.62 -2.79 2.50
C SER A 109 3.31 -2.14 2.95
N CYS A 110 2.55 -2.81 3.83
CA CYS A 110 1.30 -2.29 4.41
C CYS A 110 1.52 -1.65 5.79
N HIS A 111 2.30 -2.27 6.68
CA HIS A 111 2.48 -1.83 8.07
C HIS A 111 3.57 -0.77 8.28
N GLY A 112 4.40 -0.49 7.26
CA GLY A 112 5.55 0.42 7.35
C GLY A 112 6.82 -0.25 7.86
N ALA A 113 7.94 0.47 7.80
CA ALA A 113 9.26 0.00 8.24
C ALA A 113 9.25 -0.35 9.74
N ALA A 114 9.62 -1.58 10.09
CA ALA A 114 9.33 -2.16 11.40
C ALA A 114 10.41 -1.93 12.46
N GLU A 115 11.62 -1.49 12.11
CA GLU A 115 12.75 -1.41 13.05
C GLU A 115 12.37 -0.76 14.39
N SER A 116 11.67 0.37 14.35
CA SER A 116 11.32 1.16 15.54
C SER A 116 10.08 0.67 16.30
N TRP A 117 9.18 -0.10 15.67
CA TRP A 117 7.95 -0.57 16.32
C TRP A 117 7.87 -2.08 16.54
N LEU A 118 8.70 -2.89 15.88
CA LEU A 118 8.60 -4.35 15.90
C LEU A 118 8.64 -4.94 17.30
N ARG A 119 9.53 -4.47 18.17
CA ARG A 119 9.61 -4.99 19.56
C ARG A 119 8.55 -4.39 20.48
N GLY A 120 8.10 -3.18 20.19
CA GLY A 120 7.23 -2.43 21.08
C GLY A 120 5.74 -2.59 20.78
N HIS A 121 5.35 -2.98 19.57
CA HIS A 121 3.94 -2.99 19.18
C HIS A 121 3.07 -3.96 20.01
N THR A 122 3.67 -5.00 20.58
CA THR A 122 3.01 -5.96 21.48
C THR A 122 2.98 -5.51 22.95
N ARG A 123 3.69 -4.43 23.30
CA ARG A 123 3.74 -3.94 24.68
C ARG A 123 2.37 -3.40 25.10
N LYS A 124 1.95 -3.77 26.30
CA LYS A 124 0.66 -3.33 26.88
C LYS A 124 0.64 -1.85 27.22
N ASP A 125 1.79 -1.27 27.52
CA ASP A 125 1.94 0.15 27.85
C ASP A 125 2.09 1.05 26.61
N TRP A 126 2.23 0.47 25.41
CA TRP A 126 2.19 1.24 24.18
C TRP A 126 0.74 1.56 23.80
N SER A 127 0.45 2.86 23.70
CA SER A 127 -0.79 3.33 23.08
C SER A 127 -0.71 3.18 21.56
N ASP A 128 -1.84 3.31 20.87
CA ASP A 128 -1.84 3.31 19.41
C ASP A 128 -1.07 4.50 18.83
N ALA A 129 -1.19 5.67 19.47
CA ALA A 129 -0.40 6.84 19.12
C ALA A 129 1.11 6.57 19.26
N THR A 130 1.52 5.78 20.27
CA THR A 130 2.92 5.37 20.45
C THR A 130 3.39 4.47 19.31
N ARG A 131 2.57 3.49 18.90
CA ARG A 131 2.88 2.60 17.75
C ARG A 131 3.05 3.42 16.46
N VAL A 132 2.13 4.35 16.21
CA VAL A 132 2.16 5.21 15.03
C VAL A 132 3.35 6.17 15.05
N ALA A 133 3.65 6.78 16.20
CA ALA A 133 4.81 7.64 16.37
C ALA A 133 6.14 6.89 16.17
N ALA A 134 6.15 5.58 16.44
CA ALA A 134 7.28 4.70 16.16
C ALA A 134 7.34 4.19 14.71
N GLY A 135 6.47 4.69 13.80
CA GLY A 135 6.49 4.38 12.37
C GLY A 135 5.49 3.34 11.88
N MET A 136 4.67 2.76 12.77
CA MET A 136 3.66 1.78 12.37
C MET A 136 2.48 2.47 11.66
N ARG A 137 2.08 1.99 10.49
CA ARG A 137 0.85 2.46 9.83
C ARG A 137 -0.38 1.88 10.52
N ASP A 138 -1.29 2.74 10.96
CA ASP A 138 -2.55 2.30 11.57
C ASP A 138 -3.58 1.88 10.50
N LEU A 139 -3.49 0.62 10.06
CA LEU A 139 -4.42 0.06 9.08
C LEU A 139 -5.85 -0.15 9.61
N ARG A 140 -6.16 0.19 10.87
CA ARG A 140 -7.56 0.24 11.35
C ARG A 140 -8.26 1.52 10.88
N SER A 141 -7.49 2.58 10.59
CA SER A 141 -7.99 3.71 9.83
C SER A 141 -8.19 3.29 8.38
N PHE A 142 -9.43 3.27 7.92
CA PHE A 142 -9.74 2.97 6.52
C PHE A 142 -9.06 3.93 5.55
N TYR A 143 -8.79 5.17 5.98
CA TYR A 143 -8.03 6.10 5.16
C TYR A 143 -6.58 5.64 5.00
N VAL A 144 -5.89 5.30 6.10
CA VAL A 144 -4.50 4.80 6.03
C VAL A 144 -4.43 3.48 5.26
N ARG A 145 -5.42 2.59 5.45
CA ARG A 145 -5.53 1.34 4.69
C ARG A 145 -5.70 1.61 3.19
N ALA A 146 -6.66 2.46 2.81
CA ALA A 146 -6.88 2.86 1.42
C ALA A 146 -5.60 3.39 0.77
N ASN A 147 -4.88 4.27 1.47
CA ASN A 147 -3.63 4.85 0.98
C ASN A 147 -2.51 3.80 0.80
N SER A 148 -2.54 2.71 1.57
CA SER A 148 -1.58 1.61 1.41
C SER A 148 -1.88 0.78 0.16
N CYS A 149 -3.16 0.60 -0.19
CA CYS A 149 -3.60 -0.17 -1.36
C CYS A 149 -3.56 0.63 -2.67
N VAL A 150 -4.08 1.86 -2.64
CA VAL A 150 -4.38 2.65 -3.85
C VAL A 150 -3.14 2.96 -4.69
N SER A 151 -1.98 3.08 -4.04
CA SER A 151 -0.69 3.33 -4.69
C SER A 151 -0.33 2.29 -5.75
N CYS A 152 -0.82 1.06 -5.60
CA CYS A 152 -0.56 -0.06 -6.51
C CYS A 152 -1.80 -0.54 -7.26
N HIS A 153 -3.02 -0.22 -6.78
CA HIS A 153 -4.26 -0.83 -7.27
C HIS A 153 -5.14 0.09 -8.14
N GLN A 154 -4.74 1.33 -8.43
CA GLN A 154 -5.59 2.27 -9.16
C GLN A 154 -4.99 2.85 -10.44
N HIS A 155 -3.79 3.43 -10.35
CA HIS A 155 -3.18 4.13 -11.48
C HIS A 155 -2.03 3.32 -12.04
N LEU A 156 -2.09 3.08 -13.35
CA LEU A 156 -1.04 2.45 -14.11
C LEU A 156 -0.70 3.34 -15.29
N ASP A 157 0.60 3.42 -15.57
CA ASP A 157 1.10 4.02 -16.80
C ASP A 157 0.40 3.40 -18.03
N PRO A 158 -0.19 4.21 -18.94
CA PRO A 158 -0.89 3.70 -20.13
C PRO A 158 -0.03 2.76 -20.99
N ASP A 159 1.29 2.96 -21.03
CA ASP A 159 2.19 2.08 -21.77
C ASP A 159 2.22 0.66 -21.18
N LEU A 160 2.16 0.54 -19.84
CA LEU A 160 2.11 -0.76 -19.18
C LEU A 160 0.79 -1.49 -19.53
N LEU A 161 -0.33 -0.76 -19.58
CA LEU A 161 -1.60 -1.31 -20.05
C LEU A 161 -1.49 -1.76 -21.52
N ALA A 162 -0.95 -0.91 -22.39
CA ALA A 162 -0.77 -1.20 -23.81
C ALA A 162 0.16 -2.41 -24.04
N ALA A 163 1.15 -2.61 -23.16
CA ALA A 163 2.05 -3.77 -23.18
C ALA A 163 1.39 -5.08 -22.68
N GLY A 164 0.18 -5.00 -22.10
CA GLY A 164 -0.59 -6.17 -21.66
C GLY A 164 -0.65 -6.37 -20.15
N HIS A 165 -0.38 -5.34 -19.34
CA HIS A 165 -0.68 -5.38 -17.91
C HIS A 165 -2.20 -5.52 -17.70
N PRO A 166 -2.67 -6.37 -16.76
CA PRO A 166 -4.08 -6.40 -16.40
C PRO A 166 -4.59 -5.03 -15.95
N GLU A 167 -5.83 -4.69 -16.26
CA GLU A 167 -6.41 -3.45 -15.74
C GLU A 167 -6.44 -3.48 -14.20
N LEU A 168 -6.14 -2.34 -13.60
CA LEU A 168 -6.25 -2.12 -12.17
C LEU A 168 -7.53 -1.35 -11.86
N ILE A 169 -8.34 -1.94 -10.97
CA ILE A 169 -9.57 -1.34 -10.45
C ILE A 169 -9.43 -1.28 -8.93
N PHE A 170 -9.60 -0.09 -8.36
CA PHE A 170 -9.55 0.11 -6.93
C PHE A 170 -10.95 0.21 -6.32
N GLU A 171 -11.23 -0.64 -5.34
CA GLU A 171 -12.43 -0.70 -4.53
C GLU A 171 -12.08 -1.37 -3.19
N LEU A 172 -11.82 -0.55 -2.18
CA LEU A 172 -11.16 -1.00 -0.95
C LEU A 172 -11.90 -2.12 -0.23
N ASP A 173 -13.23 -2.14 -0.21
CA ASP A 173 -13.99 -3.20 0.47
C ASP A 173 -13.79 -4.55 -0.23
N GLY A 174 -14.02 -4.60 -1.53
CA GLY A 174 -13.84 -5.77 -2.37
C GLY A 174 -12.42 -6.32 -2.30
N GLN A 175 -11.40 -5.44 -2.33
CA GLN A 175 -10.02 -5.89 -2.12
C GLN A 175 -9.76 -6.40 -0.69
N SER A 176 -10.31 -5.74 0.33
CA SER A 176 -10.21 -6.22 1.72
C SER A 176 -10.92 -7.57 1.95
N VAL A 177 -11.89 -7.92 1.11
CA VAL A 177 -12.57 -9.22 1.11
C VAL A 177 -11.78 -10.26 0.32
N ALA A 178 -11.18 -9.88 -0.81
CA ALA A 178 -10.38 -10.78 -1.65
C ALA A 178 -9.04 -11.15 -1.01
N GLU A 179 -8.47 -10.27 -0.17
CA GLU A 179 -7.28 -10.56 0.61
C GLU A 179 -7.61 -11.56 1.74
N PRO A 180 -6.76 -12.59 1.97
CA PRO A 180 -6.90 -13.47 3.12
C PRO A 180 -6.86 -12.70 4.44
N LYS A 181 -8.03 -12.56 5.06
CA LYS A 181 -8.19 -11.76 6.28
C LYS A 181 -7.30 -12.28 7.40
N HIS A 182 -6.46 -11.38 7.90
CA HIS A 182 -5.59 -11.63 9.05
C HIS A 182 -5.71 -10.53 10.12
N TRP A 183 -6.76 -9.71 10.01
CA TRP A 183 -7.25 -8.73 10.99
C TRP A 183 -8.70 -9.07 11.42
N ARG A 184 -9.33 -8.19 12.19
CA ARG A 184 -10.74 -8.31 12.58
C ARG A 184 -11.53 -7.11 12.08
N ASP A 185 -12.73 -7.39 11.61
CA ASP A 185 -13.70 -6.40 11.17
C ASP A 185 -14.91 -6.38 12.12
N ASP A 186 -15.62 -5.26 12.12
CA ASP A 186 -16.97 -5.12 12.68
C ASP A 186 -18.00 -5.03 11.53
N PRO A 187 -19.32 -5.15 11.80
CA PRO A 187 -20.34 -5.13 10.75
C PRO A 187 -20.34 -3.89 9.85
N LEU A 188 -19.85 -2.75 10.34
CA LEU A 188 -19.77 -1.50 9.57
C LEU A 188 -18.40 -1.33 8.89
N SER A 189 -17.46 -2.25 9.06
CA SER A 189 -16.14 -2.17 8.42
C SER A 189 -16.23 -2.15 6.90
N GLY A 190 -17.06 -3.00 6.28
CA GLY A 190 -17.22 -3.03 4.83
C GLY A 190 -17.80 -1.74 4.25
N PRO A 191 -18.97 -1.26 4.72
CA PRO A 191 -19.53 0.02 4.29
C PRO A 191 -18.58 1.21 4.48
N ARG A 192 -17.81 1.24 5.58
CA ARG A 192 -16.79 2.28 5.81
C ARG A 192 -15.62 2.16 4.86
N ALA A 193 -15.10 0.95 4.64
CA ALA A 193 -14.04 0.68 3.69
C ALA A 193 -14.45 1.10 2.28
N TRP A 194 -15.66 0.73 1.86
CA TRP A 194 -16.22 1.12 0.57
C TRP A 194 -16.26 2.64 0.41
N LEU A 195 -16.91 3.36 1.33
CA LEU A 195 -17.07 4.81 1.21
C LEU A 195 -15.73 5.55 1.21
N VAL A 196 -14.83 5.18 2.12
CA VAL A 196 -13.47 5.77 2.19
C VAL A 196 -12.66 5.40 0.94
N GLY A 197 -12.80 4.18 0.45
CA GLY A 197 -12.21 3.71 -0.80
C GLY A 197 -12.62 4.57 -1.99
N GLN A 198 -13.91 4.83 -2.17
CA GLN A 198 -14.42 5.70 -3.25
C GLN A 198 -13.85 7.13 -3.15
N ALA A 199 -13.81 7.70 -1.95
CA ALA A 199 -13.26 9.04 -1.72
C ALA A 199 -11.76 9.13 -2.05
N VAL A 200 -10.98 8.11 -1.66
CA VAL A 200 -9.56 8.02 -1.99
C VAL A 200 -9.35 7.77 -3.49
N ALA A 201 -10.19 6.93 -4.11
CA ALA A 201 -10.15 6.72 -5.55
C ALA A 201 -10.37 8.03 -6.33
N LEU A 202 -11.37 8.82 -5.92
CA LEU A 202 -11.64 10.11 -6.53
C LEU A 202 -10.46 11.07 -6.36
N ARG A 203 -9.86 11.11 -5.16
CA ARG A 203 -8.70 11.95 -4.88
C ARG A 203 -7.54 11.63 -5.83
N GLU A 204 -7.19 10.34 -5.98
CA GLU A 204 -6.07 9.92 -6.84
C GLU A 204 -6.34 10.21 -8.31
N VAL A 205 -7.53 9.91 -8.82
CA VAL A 205 -7.87 10.20 -10.22
C VAL A 205 -7.90 11.71 -10.47
N SER A 206 -8.43 12.50 -9.53
CA SER A 206 -8.39 13.97 -9.63
C SER A 206 -6.96 14.50 -9.69
N TRP A 207 -6.07 13.95 -8.86
CA TRP A 207 -4.65 14.31 -8.90
C TRP A 207 -3.99 13.90 -10.22
N ALA A 208 -4.20 12.67 -10.68
CA ALA A 208 -3.64 12.18 -11.94
C ALA A 208 -4.10 13.03 -13.14
N LEU A 209 -5.40 13.31 -13.24
CA LEU A 209 -5.97 14.18 -14.27
C LEU A 209 -5.38 15.60 -14.23
N SER A 210 -5.12 16.15 -13.04
CA SER A 210 -4.49 17.47 -12.90
C SER A 210 -3.04 17.55 -13.43
N LYS A 211 -2.40 16.39 -13.67
CA LYS A 211 -1.04 16.28 -14.19
C LYS A 211 -0.99 15.95 -15.69
N MET A 212 -2.13 15.59 -16.29
CA MET A 212 -2.20 15.19 -17.69
C MET A 212 -2.49 16.38 -18.58
N GLU A 213 -1.71 16.53 -19.65
CA GLU A 213 -2.00 17.51 -20.69
C GLU A 213 -3.23 17.10 -21.51
N THR A 214 -3.37 15.79 -21.77
CA THR A 214 -4.49 15.23 -22.55
C THR A 214 -5.03 13.96 -21.89
N PRO A 215 -5.99 14.06 -20.96
CA PRO A 215 -6.66 12.91 -20.36
C PRO A 215 -7.37 12.04 -21.41
N ASN A 216 -7.36 10.73 -21.23
CA ASN A 216 -8.17 9.85 -22.08
C ASN A 216 -9.64 9.78 -21.60
N LEU A 217 -10.56 9.41 -22.50
CA LEU A 217 -12.00 9.37 -22.20
C LEU A 217 -12.35 8.41 -21.05
N GLY A 218 -11.59 7.33 -20.87
CA GLY A 218 -11.79 6.36 -19.79
C GLY A 218 -11.47 6.95 -18.42
N GLU A 219 -10.40 7.74 -18.31
CA GLU A 219 -10.01 8.41 -17.07
C GLU A 219 -11.03 9.48 -16.65
N VAL A 220 -11.51 10.26 -17.62
CA VAL A 220 -12.57 11.26 -17.39
C VAL A 220 -13.87 10.58 -16.98
N ALA A 221 -14.29 9.53 -17.66
CA ALA A 221 -15.50 8.79 -17.31
C ALA A 221 -15.43 8.16 -15.90
N ARG A 222 -14.26 7.63 -15.52
CA ARG A 222 -14.02 7.10 -14.17
C ARG A 222 -14.13 8.21 -13.12
N TRP A 223 -13.57 9.38 -13.39
CA TRP A 223 -13.67 10.54 -12.52
C TRP A 223 -15.13 11.01 -12.37
N ASP A 224 -15.84 11.20 -13.49
CA ASP A 224 -17.26 11.61 -13.49
C ASP A 224 -18.13 10.63 -12.70
N GLY A 225 -17.90 9.32 -12.88
CA GLY A 225 -18.60 8.27 -12.15
C GLY A 225 -18.37 8.35 -10.63
N LEU A 226 -17.13 8.59 -10.20
CA LEU A 226 -16.79 8.74 -8.78
C LEU A 226 -17.37 10.03 -8.18
N VAL A 227 -17.32 11.15 -8.91
CA VAL A 227 -17.94 12.42 -8.50
C VAL A 227 -19.44 12.23 -8.33
N TRP A 228 -20.10 11.65 -9.33
CA TRP A 228 -21.54 11.37 -9.28
C TRP A 228 -21.89 10.47 -8.09
N LEU A 229 -21.14 9.38 -7.89
CA LEU A 229 -21.39 8.41 -6.83
C LEU A 229 -21.30 9.07 -5.44
N LEU A 230 -20.23 9.82 -5.19
CA LEU A 230 -20.03 10.48 -3.90
C LEU A 230 -21.04 11.60 -3.69
N ALA A 231 -21.36 12.39 -4.72
CA ALA A 231 -22.41 13.40 -4.64
C ALA A 231 -23.77 12.76 -4.26
N LYS A 232 -24.11 11.61 -4.84
CA LYS A 232 -25.34 10.88 -4.48
C LYS A 232 -25.29 10.32 -3.07
N ALA A 233 -24.16 9.76 -2.65
CA ALA A 233 -23.99 9.22 -1.30
C ALA A 233 -24.11 10.32 -0.21
N THR A 234 -23.75 11.56 -0.52
CA THR A 234 -23.82 12.69 0.42
C THR A 234 -25.08 13.55 0.27
N ALA A 235 -25.89 13.34 -0.76
CA ALA A 235 -27.05 14.19 -1.08
C ALA A 235 -28.30 13.92 -0.22
N GLN A 236 -28.28 12.97 0.71
CA GLN A 236 -29.41 12.74 1.63
C GLN A 236 -29.28 13.58 2.89
N SER A 237 -30.17 14.55 3.04
CA SER A 237 -30.66 14.99 4.34
C SER A 237 -31.29 13.79 5.04
N LEU A 238 -30.81 13.46 6.24
CA LEU A 238 -31.49 12.53 7.14
C LEU A 238 -32.94 13.04 7.36
N PRO A 239 -33.96 12.16 7.37
CA PRO A 239 -35.28 12.54 7.87
C PRO A 239 -35.21 12.98 9.34
#